data_AF-A0A9W9ZS34-F1
#
_entry.id   AF-A0A9W9ZS34-F1
#
_cell.length_a   1.000
_cell.length_b   1.000
_cell.length_c   1.000
_cell.angle_alpha   90.00
_cell.angle_beta   90.00
_cell.angle_gamma   90.00
#
_symmetry.space_group_name_H-M   'P 1'
#
loop_
_entity.id
_entity.type
_entity.pdbx_description
1 polymer ?
#
loop_
_entity_poly.entity_id
_entity_poly.type
_entity_poly.pdbx_seq_one_letter_code
_entity_poly.pdbx_strand_id
1 'polypeptide(L)'
;MLDEGGKAMSADGNHLIAVIKESENYEKLAESLADIRKDVNSLQQISLGTQSFEVEWFLGGDWKFLACVCGLELRRMDEIEKKQTFNNGFERTKFKHMAGWESFLNDTLKIPFNWFICKETKKLKSRDLTGPEKMKLFRNIDFTQILPNHSKSADILQLWTQFMSITDMLSSSNLNQSIEQFQQKSTAFMDQFLQLYHTKHVTPYMHALLWHVPEFLKLYGQICSFTQQGFEKLNDKTTKDFFRSTNQRGLDALTQIVQKRNRMEHLEDLGCQRKTRTFNCSNCAAQGHNILTCISECNTRGFKPCCSPSHVMKSNGKWDKQCENVQV
;
A
#
# COMPACT_ATOMS: atom_id res chain seq x y z
N MET A 1 11.56 -15.00 17.92
CA MET A 1 11.64 -13.65 17.30
C MET A 1 11.72 -13.86 15.80
N LEU A 2 10.82 -13.26 15.00
CA LEU A 2 10.86 -13.33 13.54
C LEU A 2 12.13 -12.59 13.05
N ASP A 3 13.22 -13.33 12.90
CA ASP A 3 14.56 -12.81 12.58
C ASP A 3 14.77 -12.59 11.06
N GLU A 4 13.70 -12.66 10.28
CA GLU A 4 13.76 -12.47 8.84
C GLU A 4 13.96 -11.00 8.43
N GLY A 5 13.74 -10.06 9.36
CA GLY A 5 13.99 -8.64 9.19
C GLY A 5 13.47 -8.08 7.86
N GLY A 6 14.37 -7.54 7.04
CA GLY A 6 14.02 -6.98 5.74
C GLY A 6 13.44 -7.99 4.72
N LYS A 7 13.69 -9.30 4.87
CA LYS A 7 13.13 -10.32 3.98
C LYS A 7 11.61 -10.42 4.14
N ALA A 8 11.10 -10.38 5.36
CA ALA A 8 9.66 -10.41 5.65
C ALA A 8 8.91 -9.22 5.01
N MET A 9 9.60 -8.09 4.80
CA MET A 9 9.06 -6.89 4.15
C MET A 9 9.17 -6.92 2.61
N SER A 10 9.70 -8.00 2.03
CA SER A 10 9.89 -8.20 0.59
C SER A 10 8.94 -9.26 0.04
N ALA A 11 8.65 -9.21 -1.26
CA ALA A 11 7.85 -10.26 -1.91
C ALA A 11 8.55 -11.64 -1.90
N ASP A 12 9.88 -11.67 -1.81
CA ASP A 12 10.66 -12.89 -1.92
C ASP A 12 10.79 -13.62 -0.57
N GLY A 13 10.63 -12.91 0.56
CA GLY A 13 10.49 -13.53 1.89
C GLY A 13 9.06 -13.91 2.26
N ASN A 14 8.12 -13.96 1.31
CA ASN A 14 6.73 -14.34 1.54
C ASN A 14 6.34 -15.48 0.60
N HIS A 15 5.62 -16.49 1.12
CA HIS A 15 5.26 -17.69 0.38
C HIS A 15 3.76 -17.71 0.04
N LEU A 16 3.46 -18.13 -1.19
CA LEU A 16 2.07 -18.26 -1.63
C LEU A 16 1.52 -19.62 -1.17
N ILE A 17 0.61 -19.61 -0.20
CA ILE A 17 -0.05 -20.83 0.29
C ILE A 17 -1.31 -21.14 -0.52
N ALA A 18 -2.13 -20.12 -0.79
CA ALA A 18 -3.40 -20.30 -1.49
C ALA A 18 -3.76 -19.08 -2.35
N VAL A 19 -4.52 -19.32 -3.42
CA VAL A 19 -5.21 -18.28 -4.20
C VAL A 19 -6.69 -18.59 -4.15
N ILE A 20 -7.45 -17.71 -3.50
CA ILE A 20 -8.88 -17.89 -3.27
C ILE A 20 -9.64 -16.97 -4.22
N LYS A 21 -10.58 -17.53 -4.97
CA LYS A 21 -11.45 -16.77 -5.88
C LYS A 21 -12.87 -16.72 -5.32
N GLU A 22 -13.02 -16.13 -4.15
CA GLU A 22 -14.32 -15.96 -3.47
C GLU A 22 -14.52 -14.52 -3.02
N SER A 23 -15.77 -14.17 -2.74
CA SER A 23 -16.11 -12.92 -2.07
C SER A 23 -15.67 -12.96 -0.61
N GLU A 24 -15.07 -11.87 -0.10
CA GLU A 24 -14.71 -11.70 1.31
C GLU A 24 -15.95 -11.71 2.22
N ASN A 25 -16.33 -12.91 2.67
CA ASN A 25 -17.43 -13.19 3.57
C ASN A 25 -17.01 -14.34 4.48
N TYR A 26 -17.41 -14.28 5.76
CA TYR A 26 -16.94 -15.22 6.77
C TYR A 26 -17.21 -16.68 6.38
N GLU A 27 -18.44 -17.02 6.00
CA GLU A 27 -18.83 -18.40 5.71
C GLU A 27 -18.01 -18.98 4.56
N LYS A 28 -17.89 -18.22 3.47
CA LYS A 28 -17.12 -18.63 2.28
C LYS A 28 -15.62 -18.76 2.54
N LEU A 29 -15.05 -17.83 3.30
CA LEU A 29 -13.65 -17.88 3.68
C LEU A 29 -13.39 -19.06 4.63
N ALA A 30 -14.29 -19.31 5.59
CA ALA A 30 -14.18 -20.44 6.52
C ALA A 30 -14.21 -21.79 5.80
N GLU A 31 -15.07 -21.93 4.78
CA GLU A 31 -15.11 -23.11 3.90
C GLU A 31 -13.83 -23.21 3.05
N SER A 32 -13.45 -22.14 2.37
CA SER A 32 -12.29 -22.14 1.44
C SER A 32 -10.95 -22.36 2.15
N LEU A 33 -10.85 -22.00 3.43
CA LEU A 33 -9.64 -22.13 4.25
C LEU A 33 -9.71 -23.31 5.23
N ALA A 34 -10.75 -24.15 5.17
CA ALA A 34 -10.96 -25.22 6.14
C ALA A 34 -9.77 -26.19 6.23
N ASP A 35 -9.23 -26.60 5.08
CA ASP A 35 -8.10 -27.52 5.00
C ASP A 35 -6.83 -26.90 5.60
N ILE A 36 -6.53 -25.64 5.23
CA ILE A 36 -5.36 -24.91 5.76
C ILE A 36 -5.48 -24.73 7.28
N ARG A 37 -6.67 -24.41 7.79
CA ARG A 37 -6.91 -24.29 9.23
C ARG A 37 -6.66 -25.61 9.96
N LYS A 38 -7.11 -26.72 9.37
CA LYS A 38 -6.87 -28.06 9.92
C LYS A 38 -5.38 -28.36 9.99
N ASP A 39 -4.65 -28.08 8.92
CA ASP A 39 -3.21 -28.31 8.85
C ASP A 39 -2.45 -27.45 9.88
N VAL A 40 -2.76 -26.15 9.94
CA VAL A 40 -2.18 -25.21 10.93
C VAL A 40 -2.45 -25.68 12.36
N ASN A 41 -3.68 -26.11 12.67
CA ASN A 41 -4.02 -26.61 14.00
C ASN A 41 -3.31 -27.92 14.35
N SER A 42 -3.00 -28.75 13.35
CA SER A 42 -2.22 -29.98 13.57
C SER A 42 -0.72 -29.72 13.74
N LEU A 43 -0.22 -28.62 13.18
CA LEU A 43 1.20 -28.30 13.13
C LEU A 43 1.61 -27.40 14.30
N GLN A 44 1.58 -27.97 15.50
CA GLN A 44 1.98 -27.31 16.76
C GLN A 44 3.44 -27.59 17.14
N GLN A 45 4.02 -28.68 16.64
CA GLN A 45 5.41 -29.04 16.90
C GLN A 45 6.06 -29.59 15.64
N ILE A 46 7.33 -29.26 15.45
CA ILE A 46 8.18 -29.80 14.38
C ILE A 46 9.47 -30.36 14.98
N SER A 47 9.99 -31.42 14.38
CA SER A 47 11.24 -32.03 14.80
C SER A 47 12.23 -32.02 13.65
N LEU A 48 13.44 -31.50 13.89
CA LEU A 48 14.55 -31.44 12.95
C LEU A 48 15.74 -32.17 13.57
N GLY A 49 15.99 -33.39 13.11
CA GLY A 49 17.01 -34.26 13.70
C GLY A 49 16.65 -34.62 15.15
N THR A 50 17.50 -34.22 16.09
CA THR A 50 17.31 -34.46 17.54
C THR A 50 16.63 -33.30 18.26
N GLN A 51 16.34 -32.20 17.56
CA GLN A 51 15.74 -31.01 18.14
C GLN A 51 14.24 -30.98 17.85
N SER A 52 13.46 -30.58 18.85
CA SER A 52 12.02 -30.37 18.73
C SER A 52 11.72 -28.90 19.00
N PHE A 53 10.84 -28.33 18.18
CA PHE A 53 10.44 -26.93 18.23
C PHE A 53 8.93 -26.85 18.33
N GLU A 54 8.45 -25.97 19.20
CA GLU A 54 7.05 -25.56 19.23
C GLU A 54 6.80 -24.48 18.18
N VAL A 55 5.68 -24.58 17.48
CA VAL A 55 5.29 -23.66 16.42
C VAL A 55 4.19 -22.75 16.95
N GLU A 56 4.47 -21.46 16.98
CA GLU A 56 3.50 -20.41 17.29
C GLU A 56 3.05 -19.72 16.01
N TRP A 57 1.73 -19.67 15.78
CA TRP A 57 1.13 -19.07 14.59
C TRP A 57 0.55 -17.69 14.90
N PHE A 58 0.90 -16.71 14.07
CA PHE A 58 0.33 -15.37 14.11
C PHE A 58 -0.56 -15.12 12.90
N LEU A 59 -1.82 -14.76 13.13
CA LEU A 59 -2.72 -14.35 12.06
C LEU A 59 -2.54 -12.86 11.76
N GLY A 60 -2.07 -12.56 10.55
CA GLY A 60 -1.95 -11.20 10.02
C GLY A 60 -3.04 -10.89 8.99
N GLY A 61 -3.52 -9.65 8.98
CA GLY A 61 -4.59 -9.20 8.10
C GLY A 61 -4.80 -7.69 8.19
N ASP A 62 -5.38 -7.07 7.16
CA ASP A 62 -5.89 -5.72 7.34
C ASP A 62 -7.09 -5.75 8.30
N TRP A 63 -7.45 -4.59 8.87
CA TRP A 63 -8.49 -4.53 9.90
C TRP A 63 -9.84 -5.06 9.43
N LYS A 64 -10.19 -4.82 8.16
CA LYS A 64 -11.47 -5.27 7.60
C LYS A 64 -11.47 -6.79 7.47
N PHE A 65 -10.36 -7.37 6.98
CA PHE A 65 -10.19 -8.81 6.90
C PHE A 65 -10.22 -9.45 8.30
N LEU A 66 -9.43 -8.96 9.25
CA LEU A 66 -9.38 -9.48 10.61
C LEU A 66 -10.75 -9.41 11.30
N ALA A 67 -11.47 -8.30 11.15
CA ALA A 67 -12.82 -8.19 11.70
C ALA A 67 -13.75 -9.25 11.10
N CYS A 68 -13.70 -9.46 9.77
CA CYS A 68 -14.48 -10.48 9.09
C CYS A 68 -14.20 -11.89 9.63
N VAL A 69 -12.93 -12.30 9.67
CA VAL A 69 -12.54 -13.67 10.06
C VAL A 69 -12.64 -13.94 11.57
N CYS A 70 -12.61 -12.89 12.40
CA CYS A 70 -12.83 -13.00 13.84
C CYS A 70 -14.31 -12.88 14.24
N GLY A 71 -15.24 -12.76 13.27
CA GLY A 71 -16.67 -12.63 13.55
C GLY A 71 -17.05 -11.29 14.20
N LEU A 72 -16.21 -10.26 14.04
CA LEU A 72 -16.49 -8.91 14.52
C LEU A 72 -17.31 -8.17 13.45
N GLU A 73 -18.51 -7.73 13.83
CA GLU A 73 -19.28 -6.86 12.94
C GLU A 73 -18.58 -5.50 12.79
N LEU A 74 -18.25 -5.15 11.54
CA LEU A 74 -17.82 -3.81 11.17
C LEU A 74 -19.01 -2.84 11.19
N ARG A 75 -19.54 -2.52 12.38
CA ARG A 75 -20.43 -1.37 12.50
C ARG A 75 -19.58 -0.11 12.59
N ARG A 76 -19.31 0.53 11.46
CA ARG A 76 -19.51 1.98 11.49
C ARG A 76 -21.00 2.16 11.70
N MET A 77 -21.42 2.66 12.86
CA MET A 77 -22.70 3.35 12.97
C MET A 77 -22.60 4.65 12.16
N ASP A 78 -22.39 4.51 10.85
CA ASP A 78 -22.81 5.53 9.91
C ASP A 78 -24.33 5.35 9.86
N GLU A 79 -25.04 5.84 10.87
CA GLU A 79 -26.38 6.36 10.64
C GLU A 79 -26.20 7.46 9.60
N ILE A 80 -26.19 7.05 8.33
CA ILE A 80 -26.43 7.91 7.21
C ILE A 80 -27.88 8.33 7.39
N GLU A 81 -28.09 9.42 8.14
CA GLU A 81 -29.21 10.28 7.88
C GLU A 81 -29.15 10.55 6.38
N LYS A 82 -30.05 9.89 5.64
CA LYS A 82 -30.37 10.19 4.25
C LYS A 82 -30.99 11.59 4.24
N LYS A 83 -30.18 12.64 4.40
CA LYS A 83 -30.60 13.98 4.00
C LYS A 83 -30.63 14.02 2.49
N GLN A 84 -31.86 14.17 2.00
CA GLN A 84 -32.24 14.16 0.62
C GLN A 84 -31.75 15.43 -0.10
N THR A 85 -31.12 15.19 -1.26
CA THR A 85 -30.93 16.04 -2.45
C THR A 85 -29.89 17.17 -2.49
N PHE A 86 -29.28 17.31 -3.68
CA PHE A 86 -29.34 18.56 -4.44
C PHE A 86 -29.78 18.26 -5.87
N ASN A 87 -30.79 19.00 -6.34
CA ASN A 87 -31.00 19.26 -7.74
C ASN A 87 -30.22 20.56 -8.05
N ASN A 88 -29.37 20.54 -9.07
CA ASN A 88 -28.69 21.67 -9.74
C ASN A 88 -27.67 22.65 -9.07
N GLY A 89 -27.30 22.64 -7.76
CA GLY A 89 -26.45 23.73 -7.17
C GLY A 89 -25.22 23.36 -6.30
N PHE A 90 -23.99 23.55 -6.79
CA PHE A 90 -22.73 23.47 -6.01
C PHE A 90 -22.20 24.88 -5.68
N GLU A 91 -22.09 25.25 -4.40
CA GLU A 91 -21.55 26.55 -3.96
C GLU A 91 -20.09 26.38 -3.47
N ARG A 92 -19.10 26.90 -4.23
CA ARG A 92 -17.67 26.75 -3.91
C ARG A 92 -17.26 27.39 -2.58
N THR A 93 -18.05 28.33 -2.07
CA THR A 93 -17.83 29.05 -0.81
C THR A 93 -17.88 28.14 0.43
N LYS A 94 -18.65 27.04 0.39
CA LYS A 94 -18.70 26.03 1.47
C LYS A 94 -17.46 25.14 1.55
N PHE A 95 -16.61 25.17 0.52
CA PHE A 95 -15.42 24.34 0.38
C PHE A 95 -14.15 25.18 0.22
N LYS A 96 -14.13 26.39 0.77
CA LYS A 96 -13.04 27.37 0.68
C LYS A 96 -11.64 26.81 0.93
N HIS A 97 -11.52 25.77 1.74
CA HIS A 97 -10.26 25.14 2.12
C HIS A 97 -9.80 24.00 1.18
N MET A 98 -10.67 23.51 0.28
CA MET A 98 -10.32 22.44 -0.67
C MET A 98 -9.39 22.92 -1.77
N ALA A 99 -9.51 24.18 -2.19
CA ALA A 99 -8.62 24.79 -3.17
C ALA A 99 -7.19 24.96 -2.61
N GLY A 100 -7.07 25.36 -1.33
CA GLY A 100 -5.79 25.43 -0.65
C GLY A 100 -5.10 24.07 -0.54
N TRP A 101 -5.87 23.02 -0.22
CA TRP A 101 -5.38 21.64 -0.20
C TRP A 101 -4.92 21.15 -1.58
N GLU A 102 -5.72 21.38 -2.61
CA GLU A 102 -5.39 20.99 -3.99
C GLU A 102 -4.16 21.72 -4.52
N SER A 103 -4.07 23.04 -4.30
CA SER A 103 -2.90 23.84 -4.68
C SER A 103 -1.65 23.41 -3.90
N PHE A 104 -1.76 23.16 -2.60
CA PHE A 104 -0.64 22.68 -1.81
C PHE A 104 -0.09 21.33 -2.33
N LEU A 105 -0.98 20.38 -2.65
CA LEU A 105 -0.55 19.09 -3.20
C LEU A 105 0.10 19.24 -4.59
N ASN A 106 -0.54 19.95 -5.52
CA ASN A 106 -0.06 20.07 -6.90
C ASN A 106 1.15 21.01 -7.02
N ASP A 107 1.09 22.17 -6.39
CA ASP A 107 2.03 23.27 -6.62
C ASP A 107 3.23 23.18 -5.66
N THR A 108 2.99 22.84 -4.39
CA THR A 108 4.06 22.74 -3.38
C THR A 108 4.66 21.34 -3.37
N LEU A 109 3.85 20.30 -3.23
CA LEU A 109 4.37 18.93 -3.11
C LEU A 109 4.60 18.23 -4.45
N LYS A 110 4.14 18.81 -5.57
CA LYS A 110 4.20 18.19 -6.90
C LYS A 110 3.57 16.79 -6.91
N ILE A 111 2.49 16.61 -6.16
CA ILE A 111 1.66 15.41 -6.09
C ILE A 111 0.41 15.69 -6.93
N PRO A 112 0.24 15.06 -8.11
CA PRO A 112 -0.93 15.30 -8.96
C PRO A 112 -2.21 14.95 -8.21
N PHE A 113 -3.09 15.92 -7.97
CA PHE A 113 -4.29 15.70 -7.17
C PHE A 113 -5.44 16.55 -7.71
N ASN A 114 -6.61 15.95 -7.82
CA ASN A 114 -7.80 16.65 -8.29
C ASN A 114 -9.06 16.06 -7.66
N TRP A 115 -10.03 16.93 -7.43
CA TRP A 115 -11.37 16.51 -7.06
C TRP A 115 -12.18 16.16 -8.30
N PHE A 116 -13.07 15.16 -8.19
CA PHE A 116 -13.98 14.77 -9.26
C PHE A 116 -15.32 14.33 -8.71
N ILE A 117 -16.37 14.45 -9.52
CA ILE A 117 -17.71 13.99 -9.13
C ILE A 117 -17.87 12.56 -9.62
N CYS A 118 -18.13 11.64 -8.70
CA CYS A 118 -18.41 10.25 -9.02
C CYS A 118 -19.75 10.16 -9.77
N LYS A 119 -19.75 9.59 -10.99
CA LYS A 119 -20.93 9.54 -11.87
C LYS A 119 -22.12 8.83 -11.24
N GLU A 120 -21.86 7.75 -10.51
CA GLU A 120 -22.87 6.89 -9.87
C GLU A 120 -23.43 7.53 -8.59
N THR A 121 -22.54 7.91 -7.68
CA THR A 121 -22.96 8.39 -6.35
C THR A 121 -23.31 9.89 -6.33
N LYS A 122 -22.96 10.63 -7.37
CA LYS A 122 -23.00 12.11 -7.44
C LYS A 122 -22.25 12.81 -6.30
N LYS A 123 -21.41 12.07 -5.56
CA LYS A 123 -20.57 12.60 -4.49
C LYS A 123 -19.24 13.08 -5.05
N LEU A 124 -18.73 14.16 -4.45
CA LEU A 124 -17.36 14.60 -4.67
C LEU A 124 -16.40 13.55 -4.10
N LYS A 125 -15.43 13.14 -4.90
CA LYS A 125 -14.38 12.19 -4.54
C LYS A 125 -13.03 12.75 -4.99
N SER A 126 -11.96 12.20 -4.42
CA SER A 126 -10.60 12.36 -4.91
C SER A 126 -10.00 10.97 -5.11
N ARG A 127 -8.84 10.92 -5.78
CA ARG A 127 -8.01 9.72 -5.70
C ARG A 127 -7.44 9.57 -4.30
N ASP A 128 -7.12 8.35 -3.92
CA ASP A 128 -6.30 8.10 -2.74
C ASP A 128 -4.84 8.46 -3.00
N LEU A 129 -4.15 8.88 -1.93
CA LEU A 129 -2.70 9.06 -1.93
C LEU A 129 -2.02 7.72 -1.64
N THR A 130 -0.96 7.42 -2.40
CA THR A 130 -0.10 6.26 -2.15
C THR A 130 0.66 6.42 -0.83
N GLY A 131 1.20 5.32 -0.28
CA GLY A 131 2.02 5.36 0.94
C GLY A 131 3.14 6.42 0.89
N PRO A 132 3.99 6.44 -0.16
CA PRO A 132 5.03 7.46 -0.31
C PRO A 132 4.49 8.90 -0.40
N GLU A 133 3.37 9.11 -1.08
CA GLU A 133 2.73 10.42 -1.17
C GLU A 133 2.17 10.88 0.18
N LYS A 134 1.55 9.98 0.96
CA LYS A 134 1.09 10.26 2.33
C LYS A 134 2.27 10.68 3.21
N MET A 135 3.39 9.95 3.15
CA MET A 135 4.60 10.29 3.90
C MET A 135 5.16 11.65 3.49
N LYS A 136 5.22 11.93 2.19
CA LYS A 136 5.66 13.24 1.68
C LYS A 136 4.74 14.37 2.17
N LEU A 137 3.43 14.14 2.16
CA LEU A 137 2.44 15.08 2.68
C LEU A 137 2.67 15.36 4.16
N PHE A 138 2.60 14.35 5.03
CA PHE A 138 2.67 14.59 6.49
C PHE A 138 4.01 15.16 6.94
N ARG A 139 5.12 14.88 6.25
CA ARG A 139 6.43 15.46 6.57
C ARG A 139 6.58 16.93 6.20
N ASN A 140 5.77 17.42 5.26
CA ASN A 140 5.91 18.79 4.73
C ASN A 140 4.64 19.63 4.93
N ILE A 141 3.61 19.08 5.59
CA ILE A 141 2.31 19.72 5.71
C ILE A 141 2.44 21.05 6.47
N ASP A 142 1.86 22.11 5.90
CA ASP A 142 1.81 23.42 6.52
C ASP A 142 0.36 23.93 6.52
N PHE A 143 -0.28 23.82 7.69
CA PHE A 143 -1.66 24.27 7.85
C PHE A 143 -1.80 25.79 7.83
N THR A 144 -0.71 26.56 7.98
CA THR A 144 -0.76 28.01 7.83
C THR A 144 -0.90 28.41 6.35
N GLN A 145 -0.30 27.64 5.45
CA GLN A 145 -0.45 27.80 4.00
C GLN A 145 -1.78 27.22 3.49
N ILE A 146 -2.18 26.05 3.99
CA ILE A 146 -3.41 25.36 3.55
C ILE A 146 -4.67 26.07 4.08
N LEU A 147 -4.64 26.52 5.34
CA LEU A 147 -5.75 27.16 6.05
C LEU A 147 -5.31 28.56 6.54
N PRO A 148 -5.10 29.52 5.63
CA PRO A 148 -4.70 30.86 6.02
C PRO A 148 -5.78 31.49 6.90
N ASN A 149 -5.36 32.15 7.98
CA ASN A 149 -6.21 32.84 8.96
C ASN A 149 -7.12 31.94 9.82
N HIS A 150 -6.89 30.62 9.86
CA HIS A 150 -7.61 29.75 10.78
C HIS A 150 -6.93 29.75 12.16
N SER A 151 -7.67 30.09 13.21
CA SER A 151 -7.12 30.30 14.57
C SER A 151 -6.41 29.07 15.15
N LYS A 152 -6.83 27.86 14.75
CA LYS A 152 -6.24 26.59 15.21
C LYS A 152 -5.15 26.03 14.30
N SER A 153 -4.70 26.75 13.25
CA SER A 153 -3.73 26.19 12.29
C SER A 153 -2.42 25.77 12.95
N ALA A 154 -1.95 26.53 13.94
CA ALA A 154 -0.75 26.20 14.71
C ALA A 154 -0.94 24.92 15.55
N ASP A 155 -2.07 24.78 16.25
CA ASP A 155 -2.37 23.60 17.06
C ASP A 155 -2.52 22.34 16.21
N ILE A 156 -3.18 22.47 15.05
CA ILE A 156 -3.34 21.36 14.09
C ILE A 156 -1.99 20.95 13.52
N LEU A 157 -1.13 21.92 13.16
CA LEU A 157 0.23 21.62 12.71
C LEU A 157 1.01 20.88 13.79
N GLN A 158 1.00 21.38 15.02
CA GLN A 158 1.67 20.74 16.16
C GLN A 158 1.19 19.30 16.38
N LEU A 159 -0.13 19.07 16.32
CA LEU A 159 -0.72 17.73 16.45
C LEU A 159 -0.16 16.76 15.41
N TRP A 160 -0.12 17.15 14.13
CA TRP A 160 0.36 16.27 13.07
C TRP A 160 1.89 16.13 13.06
N THR A 161 2.64 17.12 13.56
CA THR A 161 4.07 16.97 13.85
C THR A 161 4.32 15.94 14.95
N GLN A 162 3.52 15.92 16.02
CA GLN A 162 3.61 14.90 17.07
C GLN A 162 3.29 13.51 16.51
N PHE A 163 2.25 13.40 15.68
CA PHE A 163 1.94 12.16 14.99
C PHE A 163 3.13 11.64 14.19
N MET A 164 3.80 12.51 13.43
CA MET A 164 4.99 12.11 12.67
C MET A 164 6.13 11.63 13.56
N SER A 165 6.39 12.32 14.69
CA SER A 165 7.37 11.85 15.67
C SER A 165 7.06 10.44 16.18
N ILE A 166 5.78 10.10 16.41
CA ILE A 166 5.35 8.76 16.83
C ILE A 166 5.61 7.74 15.71
N THR A 167 5.30 8.08 14.45
CA THR A 167 5.54 7.18 13.31
C THR A 167 7.03 6.90 13.06
N ASP A 168 7.89 7.91 13.26
CA ASP A 168 9.33 7.75 13.11
C ASP A 168 9.90 6.86 14.24
N MET A 169 9.35 6.95 15.45
CA MET A 169 9.71 6.02 16.55
C MET A 169 9.38 4.57 16.20
N LEU A 170 8.19 4.29 15.65
CA LEU A 170 7.81 2.93 15.24
C LEU A 170 8.72 2.36 14.14
N SER A 171 9.31 3.23 13.34
CA SER A 171 10.20 2.84 12.25
C SER A 171 11.65 2.63 12.71
N SER A 172 11.97 2.95 13.97
CA SER A 172 13.33 2.86 14.51
C SER A 172 13.67 1.45 15.01
N SER A 173 14.90 1.01 14.79
CA SER A 173 15.37 -0.35 15.13
C SER A 173 15.65 -0.59 16.61
N ASN A 174 15.60 0.44 17.47
CA ASN A 174 15.92 0.36 18.89
C ASN A 174 14.77 0.93 19.74
N LEU A 175 13.74 0.11 19.99
CA LEU A 175 12.53 0.54 20.70
C LEU A 175 12.53 0.25 22.22
N ASN A 176 13.46 -0.55 22.75
CA ASN A 176 13.37 -1.01 24.14
C ASN A 176 13.51 0.09 25.21
N GLN A 177 14.30 1.16 24.96
CA GLN A 177 14.35 2.35 25.84
C GLN A 177 13.23 3.35 25.55
N SER A 178 12.40 3.10 24.53
CA SER A 178 11.43 4.07 24.01
C SER A 178 9.97 3.65 24.18
N ILE A 179 9.64 2.49 24.75
CA ILE A 179 8.23 2.06 24.92
C ILE A 179 7.45 3.02 25.84
N GLU A 180 8.00 3.39 27.00
CA GLU A 180 7.35 4.35 27.90
C GLU A 180 7.22 5.72 27.25
N GLN A 181 8.28 6.18 26.58
CA GLN A 181 8.27 7.44 25.83
C GLN A 181 7.26 7.41 24.68
N PHE A 182 7.13 6.26 24.01
CA PHE A 182 6.16 6.03 22.95
C PHE A 182 4.75 6.14 23.52
N GLN A 183 4.47 5.46 24.63
CA GLN A 183 3.16 5.49 25.27
C GLN A 183 2.81 6.91 25.74
N GLN A 184 3.76 7.63 26.35
CA GLN A 184 3.59 9.03 26.74
C GLN A 184 3.27 9.93 25.54
N LYS A 185 4.04 9.82 24.44
CA LYS A 185 3.81 10.61 23.22
C LYS A 185 2.48 10.28 22.55
N SER A 186 2.14 9.00 22.44
CA SER A 186 0.86 8.53 21.90
C SER A 186 -0.33 9.03 22.73
N THR A 187 -0.20 9.06 24.06
CA THR A 187 -1.22 9.62 24.97
C THR A 187 -1.37 11.13 24.75
N ALA A 188 -0.27 11.87 24.76
CA ALA A 188 -0.29 13.32 24.53
C ALA A 188 -0.88 13.70 23.17
N PHE A 189 -0.56 12.93 22.12
CA PHE A 189 -1.16 13.09 20.79
C PHE A 189 -2.68 12.89 20.83
N MET A 190 -3.17 11.84 21.52
CA MET A 190 -4.60 11.58 21.64
C MET A 190 -5.33 12.65 22.46
N ASP A 191 -4.73 13.13 23.55
CA ASP A 191 -5.30 14.19 24.36
C ASP A 191 -5.44 15.49 23.54
N GLN A 192 -4.40 15.87 22.79
CA GLN A 192 -4.47 17.02 21.89
C GLN A 192 -5.45 16.80 20.74
N PHE A 193 -5.54 15.58 20.20
CA PHE A 193 -6.49 15.24 19.15
C PHE A 193 -7.93 15.48 19.64
N LEU A 194 -8.25 15.08 20.87
CA LEU A 194 -9.59 15.26 21.45
C LEU A 194 -9.93 16.71 21.80
N GLN A 195 -8.93 17.60 21.96
CA GLN A 195 -9.15 19.04 22.08
C GLN A 195 -9.49 19.70 20.74
N LEU A 196 -8.98 19.15 19.63
CA LEU A 196 -9.13 19.72 18.29
C LEU A 196 -10.26 19.06 17.48
N TYR A 197 -10.54 17.79 17.72
CA TYR A 197 -11.47 16.95 16.97
C TYR A 197 -12.46 16.24 17.91
N HIS A 198 -13.63 15.90 17.37
CA HIS A 198 -14.64 15.14 18.12
C HIS A 198 -14.26 13.66 18.29
N THR A 199 -14.74 13.05 19.37
CA THR A 199 -14.57 11.60 19.66
C THR A 199 -15.01 10.69 18.53
N LYS A 200 -16.04 11.06 17.75
CA LYS A 200 -16.48 10.33 16.56
C LYS A 200 -15.44 10.24 15.44
N HIS A 201 -14.38 11.06 15.49
CA HIS A 201 -13.27 11.03 14.54
C HIS A 201 -12.13 10.10 14.98
N VAL A 202 -12.20 9.53 16.20
CA VAL A 202 -11.25 8.53 16.66
C VAL A 202 -11.47 7.25 15.86
N THR A 203 -10.41 6.77 15.22
CA THR A 203 -10.46 5.54 14.41
C THR A 203 -9.99 4.33 15.23
N PRO A 204 -10.37 3.10 14.83
CA PRO A 204 -9.82 1.88 15.45
C PRO A 204 -8.29 1.84 15.47
N TYR A 205 -7.63 2.36 14.43
CA TYR A 205 -6.17 2.43 14.37
C TYR A 205 -5.57 3.40 15.41
N MET A 206 -6.27 4.48 15.77
CA MET A 206 -5.81 5.38 16.83
C MET A 206 -5.94 4.71 18.21
N HIS A 207 -7.00 3.93 18.43
CA HIS A 207 -7.14 3.10 19.62
C HIS A 207 -6.01 2.06 19.70
N ALA A 208 -5.77 1.32 18.61
CA ALA A 208 -4.69 0.34 18.56
C ALA A 208 -3.31 0.97 18.78
N LEU A 209 -3.05 2.15 18.21
CA LEU A 209 -1.81 2.91 18.41
C LEU A 209 -1.55 3.24 19.88
N LEU A 210 -2.60 3.57 20.64
CA LEU A 210 -2.47 3.97 22.04
C LEU A 210 -2.36 2.77 22.99
N TRP A 211 -3.22 1.77 22.80
CA TRP A 211 -3.39 0.69 23.77
C TRP A 211 -2.63 -0.57 23.41
N HIS A 212 -2.67 -0.98 22.14
CA HIS A 212 -2.15 -2.30 21.73
C HIS A 212 -0.72 -2.24 21.21
N VAL A 213 -0.32 -1.16 20.54
CA VAL A 213 1.06 -1.01 20.06
C VAL A 213 2.08 -1.11 21.21
N PRO A 214 1.91 -0.44 22.37
CA PRO A 214 2.82 -0.64 23.51
C PRO A 214 2.83 -2.07 24.04
N GLU A 215 1.69 -2.77 24.06
CA GLU A 215 1.62 -4.18 24.46
C GLU A 215 2.43 -5.07 23.51
N PHE A 216 2.25 -4.89 22.19
CA PHE A 216 2.99 -5.61 21.17
C PHE A 216 4.49 -5.32 21.25
N LEU A 217 4.89 -4.07 21.50
CA LEU A 217 6.30 -3.72 21.70
C LEU A 217 6.88 -4.40 22.93
N LYS A 218 6.14 -4.53 24.03
CA LYS A 218 6.59 -5.25 25.23
C LYS A 218 6.76 -6.75 24.98
N LEU A 219 5.84 -7.35 24.22
CA LEU A 219 5.87 -8.79 23.92
C LEU A 219 6.93 -9.16 22.88
N TYR A 220 7.07 -8.36 21.82
CA TYR A 220 7.84 -8.75 20.63
C TYR A 220 9.02 -7.83 20.30
N GLY A 221 9.19 -6.72 21.03
CA GLY A 221 10.28 -5.73 20.86
C GLY A 221 10.14 -4.82 19.63
N GLN A 222 9.44 -5.27 18.59
CA GLN A 222 9.23 -4.53 17.35
C GLN A 222 7.91 -4.91 16.67
N ILE A 223 7.38 -4.00 15.83
CA ILE A 223 6.16 -4.22 15.05
C ILE A 223 6.45 -4.39 13.55
N CYS A 224 7.58 -3.86 13.06
CA CYS A 224 7.93 -3.84 11.64
C CYS A 224 7.92 -5.23 10.99
N SER A 225 8.36 -6.26 11.71
CA SER A 225 8.37 -7.65 11.23
C SER A 225 6.98 -8.26 11.04
N PHE A 226 5.94 -7.66 11.63
CA PHE A 226 4.55 -8.11 11.51
C PHE A 226 3.76 -7.28 10.47
N THR A 227 4.43 -6.36 9.78
CA THR A 227 3.77 -5.55 8.76
C THR A 227 3.46 -6.37 7.52
N GLN A 228 2.31 -6.10 6.90
CA GLN A 228 1.88 -6.81 5.68
C GLN A 228 2.57 -6.30 4.41
N GLN A 229 3.66 -5.55 4.50
CA GLN A 229 4.27 -4.93 3.34
C GLN A 229 4.81 -5.97 2.34
N GLY A 230 5.42 -7.05 2.83
CA GLY A 230 5.91 -8.13 1.98
C GLY A 230 4.77 -8.87 1.27
N PHE A 231 3.68 -9.12 2.01
CA PHE A 231 2.45 -9.70 1.47
C PHE A 231 1.82 -8.84 0.36
N GLU A 232 1.69 -7.53 0.55
CA GLU A 232 1.16 -6.62 -0.48
C GLU A 232 2.03 -6.62 -1.74
N LYS A 233 3.36 -6.60 -1.59
CA LYS A 233 4.28 -6.70 -2.73
C LYS A 233 4.16 -8.04 -3.45
N LEU A 234 3.96 -9.14 -2.71
CA LEU A 234 3.71 -10.45 -3.29
C LEU A 234 2.38 -10.46 -4.04
N ASN A 235 1.32 -9.90 -3.47
CA ASN A 235 0.01 -9.78 -4.12
C ASN A 235 0.10 -8.97 -5.43
N ASP A 236 0.84 -7.86 -5.43
CA ASP A 236 1.12 -7.06 -6.63
C ASP A 236 1.84 -7.89 -7.72
N LYS A 237 2.84 -8.70 -7.33
CA LYS A 237 3.59 -9.58 -8.23
C LYS A 237 2.68 -10.67 -8.80
N THR A 238 1.90 -11.32 -7.94
CA THR A 238 0.92 -12.36 -8.30
C THR A 238 -0.15 -11.82 -9.24
N THR A 239 -0.68 -10.63 -8.97
CA THR A 239 -1.67 -9.95 -9.81
C THR A 239 -1.09 -9.64 -11.20
N LYS A 240 0.13 -9.10 -11.27
CA LYS A 240 0.83 -8.87 -12.55
C LYS A 240 1.02 -10.16 -13.33
N ASP A 241 1.38 -11.24 -12.64
CA ASP A 241 1.57 -12.55 -13.25
C ASP A 241 0.25 -13.13 -13.76
N PHE A 242 -0.85 -13.00 -13.02
CA PHE A 242 -2.19 -13.37 -13.48
C PHE A 242 -2.51 -12.69 -14.81
N PHE A 243 -2.36 -11.37 -14.89
CA PHE A 243 -2.73 -10.62 -16.09
C PHE A 243 -1.75 -10.79 -17.26
N ARG A 244 -0.44 -10.97 -17.01
CA ARG A 244 0.59 -10.96 -18.06
C ARG A 244 1.12 -12.33 -18.46
N SER A 245 1.01 -13.31 -17.58
CA SER A 245 1.68 -14.62 -17.72
C SER A 245 0.72 -15.80 -17.72
N THR A 246 -0.59 -15.57 -17.73
CA THR A 246 -1.59 -16.63 -17.82
C THR A 246 -2.55 -16.36 -18.97
N ASN A 247 -3.26 -17.41 -19.39
CA ASN A 247 -4.36 -17.27 -20.35
C ASN A 247 -5.65 -16.72 -19.70
N GLN A 248 -5.64 -16.38 -18.40
CA GLN A 248 -6.76 -15.81 -17.63
C GLN A 248 -8.05 -16.65 -17.64
N ARG A 249 -7.97 -17.93 -17.99
CA ARG A 249 -9.12 -18.84 -18.07
C ARG A 249 -9.27 -19.65 -16.79
N GLY A 250 -10.33 -19.36 -16.04
CA GLY A 250 -10.82 -20.21 -14.95
C GLY A 250 -9.75 -20.65 -13.95
N LEU A 251 -9.84 -21.92 -13.52
CA LEU A 251 -8.94 -22.53 -12.55
C LEU A 251 -7.52 -22.76 -13.10
N ASP A 252 -7.38 -22.91 -14.42
CA ASP A 252 -6.08 -23.09 -15.08
C ASP A 252 -5.16 -21.89 -14.86
N ALA A 253 -5.71 -20.68 -14.87
CA ALA A 253 -4.95 -19.47 -14.61
C ALA A 253 -4.41 -19.44 -13.17
N LEU A 254 -5.21 -19.88 -12.19
CA LEU A 254 -4.77 -19.97 -10.79
C LEU A 254 -3.70 -21.04 -10.62
N THR A 255 -3.90 -22.19 -11.25
CA THR A 255 -2.92 -23.30 -11.25
C THR A 255 -1.58 -22.86 -11.85
N GLN A 256 -1.61 -22.14 -12.97
CA GLN A 256 -0.39 -21.60 -13.61
C GLN A 256 0.38 -20.65 -12.70
N ILE A 257 -0.32 -19.82 -11.92
CA ILE A 257 0.31 -18.90 -10.96
C ILE A 257 1.01 -19.67 -9.85
N VAL A 258 0.31 -20.62 -9.24
CA VAL A 258 0.87 -21.45 -8.15
C VAL A 258 2.08 -22.23 -8.67
N GLN A 259 1.96 -22.90 -9.81
CA GLN A 259 3.08 -23.63 -10.43
C GLN A 259 4.25 -22.73 -10.83
N LYS A 260 3.98 -21.51 -11.31
CA LYS A 260 5.03 -20.54 -11.61
C LYS A 260 5.76 -20.12 -10.34
N ARG A 261 5.02 -19.89 -9.24
CA ARG A 261 5.61 -19.51 -7.95
C ARG A 261 6.44 -20.65 -7.36
N ASN A 262 5.91 -21.87 -7.31
CA ASN A 262 6.63 -23.05 -6.82
C ASN A 262 7.96 -23.26 -7.57
N ARG A 263 7.98 -23.05 -8.91
CA ARG A 263 9.21 -23.11 -9.70
C ARG A 263 10.22 -22.01 -9.35
N MET A 264 9.76 -20.80 -9.05
CA MET A 264 10.66 -19.71 -8.64
C MET A 264 11.24 -20.00 -7.26
N GLU A 265 10.41 -20.40 -6.30
CA GLU A 265 10.83 -20.72 -4.92
C GLU A 265 11.84 -21.88 -4.92
N HIS A 266 11.57 -22.96 -5.67
CA HIS A 266 12.52 -24.07 -5.81
C HIS A 266 13.89 -23.64 -6.36
N LEU A 267 13.92 -22.71 -7.33
CA LEU A 267 15.17 -22.20 -7.87
C LEU A 267 15.89 -21.30 -6.85
N GLU A 268 15.14 -20.50 -6.09
CA GLU A 268 15.66 -19.66 -5.01
C GLU A 268 16.30 -20.52 -3.90
N ASP A 269 15.67 -21.64 -3.53
CA ASP A 269 16.21 -22.64 -2.57
C ASP A 269 17.51 -23.28 -3.05
N LEU A 270 17.66 -23.45 -4.36
CA LEU A 270 18.92 -23.90 -4.99
C LEU A 270 19.97 -22.78 -5.09
N GLY A 271 19.70 -21.59 -4.55
CA GLY A 271 20.60 -20.43 -4.58
C GLY A 271 20.61 -19.69 -5.92
N CYS A 272 19.66 -19.96 -6.82
CA CYS A 272 19.59 -19.26 -8.10
C CYS A 272 19.01 -17.85 -7.89
N GLN A 273 19.71 -16.84 -8.41
CA GLN A 273 19.23 -15.46 -8.35
C GLN A 273 18.61 -15.02 -9.68
N ARG A 274 17.45 -14.37 -9.60
CA ARG A 274 16.82 -13.77 -10.76
C ARG A 274 17.65 -12.58 -11.25
N LYS A 275 18.35 -12.75 -12.37
CA LYS A 275 19.00 -11.64 -13.07
C LYS A 275 18.00 -10.95 -13.98
N THR A 276 17.73 -9.68 -13.71
CA THR A 276 17.02 -8.82 -14.68
C THR A 276 17.88 -8.74 -15.94
N ARG A 277 17.30 -9.11 -17.08
CA ARG A 277 18.00 -8.95 -18.37
C ARG A 277 18.28 -7.46 -18.57
N THR A 278 19.55 -7.12 -18.69
CA THR A 278 19.97 -5.79 -19.14
C THR A 278 19.76 -5.71 -20.63
N PHE A 279 18.94 -4.76 -21.07
CA PHE A 279 18.79 -4.45 -22.48
C PHE A 279 19.43 -3.09 -22.73
N ASN A 280 20.11 -2.96 -23.87
CA ASN A 280 20.53 -1.66 -24.37
C ASN A 280 19.33 -1.01 -25.06
N CYS A 281 19.04 0.23 -24.72
CA CYS A 281 18.01 0.99 -25.41
C CYS A 281 18.40 1.16 -26.88
N SER A 282 17.52 0.77 -27.81
CA SER A 282 17.76 0.94 -29.25
C SER A 282 17.75 2.40 -29.71
N ASN A 283 17.33 3.35 -28.85
CA ASN A 283 17.49 4.78 -29.11
C ASN A 283 18.85 5.30 -28.63
N CYS A 284 19.11 5.31 -27.32
CA CYS A 284 20.30 5.97 -26.77
C CYS A 284 21.47 5.03 -26.43
N ALA A 285 21.34 3.72 -26.70
CA ALA A 285 22.29 2.67 -26.32
C ALA A 285 22.54 2.50 -24.80
N ALA A 286 21.99 3.36 -23.94
CA ALA A 286 22.14 3.24 -22.50
C ALA A 286 21.42 2.00 -21.96
N GLN A 287 21.97 1.46 -20.87
CA GLN A 287 21.44 0.30 -20.17
C GLN A 287 20.31 0.69 -19.22
N GLY A 288 19.47 -0.28 -18.87
CA GLY A 288 18.48 -0.15 -17.80
C GLY A 288 17.09 0.32 -18.24
N HIS A 289 16.87 0.58 -19.52
CA HIS A 289 15.56 0.93 -20.07
C HIS A 289 15.42 0.49 -21.53
N ASN A 290 14.18 0.45 -22.04
CA ASN A 290 13.90 0.15 -23.45
C ASN A 290 13.40 1.40 -24.20
N ILE A 291 13.18 1.29 -25.51
CA ILE A 291 12.75 2.42 -26.34
C ILE A 291 11.43 3.06 -25.90
N LEU A 292 10.52 2.30 -25.28
CA LEU A 292 9.21 2.79 -24.81
C LEU A 292 9.33 3.67 -23.55
N THR A 293 10.41 3.51 -22.80
CA THR A 293 10.67 4.22 -21.55
C THR A 293 11.89 5.12 -21.64
N CYS A 294 12.41 5.35 -22.86
CA CYS A 294 13.57 6.19 -23.10
C CYS A 294 13.19 7.68 -23.03
N ILE A 295 13.91 8.43 -22.20
CA ILE A 295 13.73 9.88 -22.03
C ILE A 295 14.78 10.70 -22.78
N SER A 296 15.76 10.05 -23.41
CA SER A 296 16.80 10.71 -24.20
C SER A 296 16.24 11.24 -25.52
N GLU A 297 16.89 12.26 -26.07
CA GLU A 297 16.56 12.79 -27.40
C GLU A 297 16.61 11.68 -28.45
N CYS A 298 15.71 11.74 -29.43
CA CYS A 298 15.67 10.76 -30.50
C CYS A 298 16.88 10.95 -31.42
N ASN A 299 17.68 9.90 -31.63
CA ASN A 299 18.90 10.01 -32.43
C ASN A 299 18.66 10.32 -33.91
N THR A 300 17.42 10.17 -34.40
CA THR A 300 17.07 10.35 -35.82
C THR A 300 16.58 11.75 -36.16
N ARG A 301 15.92 12.47 -35.24
CA ARG A 301 15.49 13.86 -35.43
C ARG A 301 15.51 14.53 -34.06
N GLY A 302 16.28 15.60 -33.87
CA GLY A 302 16.45 16.34 -32.61
C GLY A 302 15.19 17.03 -32.07
N PHE A 303 14.11 16.27 -31.89
CA PHE A 303 12.82 16.70 -31.39
C PHE A 303 12.75 16.57 -29.86
N LYS A 304 12.28 17.62 -29.18
CA LYS A 304 11.75 17.60 -27.81
C LYS A 304 10.25 17.91 -27.84
N PRO A 305 9.38 17.27 -27.03
CA PRO A 305 9.66 16.27 -26.00
C PRO A 305 9.21 14.84 -26.39
N CYS A 306 10.07 13.91 -26.01
CA CYS A 306 9.79 12.53 -25.61
C CYS A 306 9.19 11.59 -26.67
N CYS A 307 9.85 10.44 -26.86
CA CYS A 307 9.22 9.24 -27.39
C CYS A 307 8.09 8.79 -26.45
N SER A 308 6.96 9.50 -26.48
CA SER A 308 5.68 9.06 -25.95
C SER A 308 5.34 7.68 -26.52
N PRO A 309 4.49 6.87 -25.88
CA PRO A 309 3.84 5.71 -26.52
C PRO A 309 3.24 6.03 -27.92
N SER A 310 3.01 7.32 -28.22
CA SER A 310 2.62 7.85 -29.52
C SER A 310 3.68 7.79 -30.63
N HIS A 311 4.99 7.70 -30.31
CA HIS A 311 6.10 7.86 -31.27
C HIS A 311 6.71 6.53 -31.73
N VAL A 312 6.23 5.42 -31.19
CA VAL A 312 6.63 4.05 -31.51
C VAL A 312 5.42 3.28 -32.03
N MET A 313 5.59 2.58 -33.15
CA MET A 313 4.54 1.73 -33.72
C MET A 313 4.99 0.28 -33.71
N LYS A 314 4.02 -0.62 -33.59
CA LYS A 314 4.28 -2.05 -33.68
C LYS A 314 4.21 -2.48 -35.14
N SER A 315 5.34 -2.83 -35.74
CA SER A 315 5.45 -3.37 -37.10
C SER A 315 6.07 -4.78 -37.03
N ASN A 316 5.47 -5.77 -37.70
CA ASN A 316 5.95 -7.16 -37.71
C ASN A 316 6.29 -7.74 -36.32
N GLY A 317 5.51 -7.36 -35.30
CA GLY A 317 5.71 -7.81 -33.92
C GLY A 317 6.81 -7.10 -33.13
N LYS A 318 7.58 -6.19 -33.75
CA LYS A 318 8.61 -5.36 -33.10
C LYS A 318 8.13 -3.92 -32.94
N TRP A 319 8.67 -3.23 -31.94
CA TRP A 319 8.41 -1.81 -31.72
C TRP A 319 9.45 -0.98 -32.47
N ASP A 320 9.02 -0.31 -33.53
CA ASP A 320 9.85 0.52 -34.39
C ASP A 320 9.49 2.00 -34.19
N LYS A 321 10.43 2.89 -34.49
CA LYS A 321 10.19 4.34 -34.39
C LYS A 321 9.31 4.79 -35.55
N GLN A 322 8.27 5.58 -35.28
CA GLN A 322 7.46 6.16 -36.37
C GLN A 322 8.31 6.94 -37.38
N CYS A 323 9.34 7.64 -36.92
CA CYS A 323 10.21 8.44 -37.77
C CYS A 323 11.05 7.63 -38.77
N GLU A 324 11.18 6.31 -38.61
CA GLU A 324 11.88 5.41 -39.55
C GLU A 324 10.95 4.92 -40.67
N ASN A 325 9.62 5.00 -40.50
CA ASN A 325 8.62 4.51 -41.47
C ASN A 325 7.95 5.62 -42.30
N VAL A 326 8.30 6.89 -42.09
CA VAL A 326 7.86 7.97 -42.99
C VAL A 326 8.91 8.12 -44.09
N GLN A 327 8.78 7.30 -45.13
CA GLN A 327 9.33 7.65 -46.45
C GLN A 327 8.58 8.89 -46.94
N VAL A 328 9.34 9.88 -47.43
CA VAL A 328 8.84 11.09 -48.09
C VAL A 328 7.97 10.73 -49.29
#